data_AF-A0A067R6N2-F1
#
_entry.id   AF-A0A067R6N2-F1
#
_cell.length_a   1.000
_cell.length_b   1.000
_cell.length_c   1.000
_cell.angle_alpha   90.00
_cell.angle_beta   90.00
_cell.angle_gamma   90.00
#
_symmetry.space_group_name_H-M   'P 1'
#
loop_
_entity.id
_entity.type
_entity.pdbx_description
1 polymer ?
#
loop_
_entity_poly.entity_id
_entity_poly.type
_entity_poly.pdbx_seq_one_letter_code
_entity_poly.pdbx_strand_id
1 'polypeptide(L)'
;MKHLLQNSSLLGHAEKSGLLHQNTVFIEFGAGRGQLSYYIAKTMQEDNSCLLLLIDRASQRHKFDNKLKDSSTLCKRIRADISDLCLEFIPILHQYKRIVSLGKHLCGSATDLALRCVVNCNEVEEGRSVTADGILMALCCHHRCDWNSYTGKDFMLAQGFTADDFDVMSGITSWATCGPAYSREMSIPEEYGSHGHVQRPTHLIPTDDERKIIGRKSKAIFNYGRQMYLESHGYKCRLIEYVTEETSPENVCVLAQRVIPHSTPQVSL
;
A
#
# COMPACT_ATOMS: atom_id res chain seq x y z
N MET A 1 -10.12 -16.10 9.76
CA MET A 1 -10.26 -15.09 10.82
C MET A 1 -9.33 -13.89 10.59
N LYS A 2 -8.00 -14.07 10.44
CA LYS A 2 -7.03 -12.96 10.27
C LYS A 2 -7.32 -11.96 9.13
N HIS A 3 -7.72 -12.44 7.94
CA HIS A 3 -8.09 -11.53 6.84
C HIS A 3 -9.35 -10.70 7.09
N LEU A 4 -10.30 -11.23 7.89
CA LEU A 4 -11.51 -10.49 8.25
C LEU A 4 -11.18 -9.33 9.18
N LEU A 5 -10.36 -9.58 10.22
CA LEU A 5 -9.88 -8.56 11.16
C LEU A 5 -9.11 -7.43 10.45
N GLN A 6 -8.24 -7.80 9.50
CA GLN A 6 -7.53 -6.82 8.67
C GLN A 6 -8.50 -5.95 7.85
N ASN A 7 -9.45 -6.57 7.14
CA ASN A 7 -10.45 -5.83 6.36
C ASN A 7 -11.32 -4.92 7.24
N SER A 8 -11.82 -5.44 8.37
CA SER A 8 -12.69 -4.68 9.26
C SER A 8 -11.95 -3.50 9.89
N SER A 9 -10.67 -3.68 10.23
CA SER A 9 -9.87 -2.59 10.79
C SER A 9 -9.58 -1.50 9.75
N LEU A 10 -9.16 -1.88 8.53
CA LEU A 10 -8.98 -0.92 7.44
C LEU A 10 -10.27 -0.14 7.14
N LEU A 11 -11.41 -0.83 7.08
CA LEU A 11 -12.70 -0.19 6.87
C LEU A 11 -13.03 0.79 8.02
N GLY A 12 -12.80 0.39 9.27
CA GLY A 12 -13.00 1.26 10.44
C GLY A 12 -12.08 2.48 10.44
N HIS A 13 -10.84 2.35 9.94
CA HIS A 13 -9.96 3.50 9.73
C HIS A 13 -10.44 4.42 8.59
N ALA A 14 -10.94 3.85 7.48
CA ALA A 14 -11.52 4.63 6.39
C ALA A 14 -12.73 5.44 6.87
N GLU A 15 -13.62 4.82 7.65
CA GLU A 15 -14.80 5.46 8.24
C GLU A 15 -14.41 6.58 9.23
N LYS A 16 -13.58 6.26 10.23
CA LYS A 16 -13.12 7.25 11.24
C LYS A 16 -12.37 8.43 10.65
N SER A 17 -11.75 8.24 9.49
CA SER A 17 -11.01 9.31 8.79
C SER A 17 -11.89 10.10 7.81
N GLY A 18 -13.19 9.78 7.73
CA GLY A 18 -14.14 10.43 6.83
C GLY A 18 -13.88 10.14 5.35
N LEU A 19 -13.25 9.02 5.02
CA LEU A 19 -13.01 8.61 3.63
C LEU A 19 -14.23 7.94 2.99
N LEU A 20 -15.16 7.41 3.78
CA LEU A 20 -16.37 6.77 3.29
C LEU A 20 -17.52 7.79 3.25
N HIS A 21 -17.76 8.38 2.08
CA HIS A 21 -18.90 9.28 1.88
C HIS A 21 -19.36 9.27 0.41
N GLN A 22 -20.47 9.95 0.14
CA GLN A 22 -21.13 10.07 -1.17
C GLN A 22 -20.25 10.71 -2.26
N ASN A 23 -20.62 10.47 -3.52
CA ASN A 23 -19.95 11.02 -4.71
C ASN A 23 -18.46 10.62 -4.82
N THR A 24 -18.19 9.37 -4.48
CA THR A 24 -16.84 8.81 -4.36
C THR A 24 -16.66 7.59 -5.25
N VAL A 25 -15.51 7.55 -5.91
CA VAL A 25 -14.97 6.32 -6.50
C VAL A 25 -14.04 5.67 -5.49
N PHE A 26 -14.41 4.49 -5.02
CA PHE A 26 -13.54 3.64 -4.21
C PHE A 26 -12.77 2.71 -5.12
N ILE A 27 -11.45 2.91 -5.22
CA ILE A 27 -10.57 2.10 -6.05
C ILE A 27 -9.88 1.06 -5.17
N GLU A 28 -10.11 -0.24 -5.39
CA GLU A 28 -9.35 -1.30 -4.74
C GLU A 28 -8.23 -1.77 -5.67
N PHE A 29 -6.98 -1.39 -5.35
CA PHE A 29 -5.79 -1.87 -6.05
C PHE A 29 -5.43 -3.28 -5.58
N GLY A 30 -5.13 -4.18 -6.53
CA GLY A 30 -4.84 -5.58 -6.21
C GLY A 30 -6.05 -6.28 -5.60
N ALA A 31 -7.24 -6.02 -6.15
CA ALA A 31 -8.51 -6.38 -5.52
C ALA A 31 -8.67 -7.89 -5.28
N GLY A 32 -8.03 -8.74 -6.08
CA GLY A 32 -8.14 -10.18 -6.03
C GLY A 32 -9.61 -10.60 -6.00
N ARG A 33 -10.06 -11.12 -4.84
CA ARG A 33 -11.44 -11.56 -4.62
C ARG A 33 -12.45 -10.43 -4.40
N GLY A 34 -12.04 -9.16 -4.28
CA GLY A 34 -12.91 -8.00 -4.08
C GLY A 34 -13.50 -7.89 -2.67
N GLN A 35 -12.76 -8.35 -1.64
CA GLN A 35 -13.30 -8.39 -0.28
C GLN A 35 -13.45 -7.00 0.34
N LEU A 36 -12.49 -6.09 0.11
CA LEU A 36 -12.59 -4.76 0.69
C LEU A 36 -13.72 -3.97 0.02
N SER A 37 -13.79 -4.02 -1.31
CA SER A 37 -14.90 -3.46 -2.08
C SER A 37 -16.26 -4.02 -1.65
N TYR A 38 -16.35 -5.32 -1.36
CA TYR A 38 -17.59 -5.92 -0.83
C TYR A 38 -18.07 -5.27 0.47
N TYR A 39 -17.16 -5.05 1.43
CA TYR A 39 -17.55 -4.42 2.69
C TYR A 39 -17.84 -2.93 2.54
N ILE A 40 -17.12 -2.22 1.67
CA ILE A 40 -17.45 -0.82 1.33
C ILE A 40 -18.86 -0.74 0.73
N ALA A 41 -19.20 -1.62 -0.22
CA ALA A 41 -20.53 -1.67 -0.82
C ALA A 41 -21.66 -1.89 0.20
N LYS A 42 -21.38 -2.65 1.26
CA LYS A 42 -22.34 -2.87 2.35
C LYS A 42 -22.46 -1.65 3.25
N THR A 43 -21.38 -0.96 3.53
CA THR A 43 -21.41 0.32 4.26
C THR A 43 -22.10 1.42 3.46
N MET A 44 -21.90 1.46 2.14
CA MET A 44 -22.42 2.50 1.24
C MET A 44 -23.73 2.09 0.52
N GLN A 45 -24.45 1.08 1.03
CA GLN A 45 -25.59 0.46 0.33
C GLN A 45 -26.80 1.38 0.12
N GLU A 46 -26.88 2.51 0.81
CA GLU A 46 -27.95 3.49 0.65
C GLU A 46 -27.54 4.62 -0.32
N ASP A 47 -26.27 4.63 -0.77
CA ASP A 47 -25.69 5.69 -1.58
C ASP A 47 -25.47 5.25 -3.04
N ASN A 48 -26.40 5.66 -3.90
CA ASN A 48 -26.31 5.43 -5.35
C ASN A 48 -25.28 6.35 -6.06
N SER A 49 -24.62 7.22 -5.30
CA SER A 49 -23.63 8.19 -5.79
C SER A 49 -22.20 7.68 -5.71
N CYS A 50 -21.98 6.38 -5.48
CA CYS A 50 -20.64 5.81 -5.37
C CYS A 50 -20.35 4.81 -6.50
N LEU A 51 -19.06 4.66 -6.82
CA LEU A 51 -18.54 3.65 -7.75
C LEU A 51 -17.47 2.83 -7.04
N LEU A 52 -17.55 1.52 -7.15
CA LEU A 52 -16.49 0.59 -6.77
C LEU A 52 -15.70 0.22 -8.03
N LEU A 53 -14.41 0.53 -8.05
CA LEU A 53 -13.52 0.19 -9.15
C LEU A 53 -12.43 -0.78 -8.66
N LEU A 54 -12.51 -2.02 -9.11
CA LEU A 54 -11.57 -3.07 -8.73
C LEU A 54 -10.48 -3.20 -9.80
N ILE A 55 -9.22 -3.04 -9.42
CA ILE A 55 -8.07 -3.20 -10.31
C ILE A 55 -7.33 -4.47 -9.92
N ASP A 56 -7.16 -5.39 -10.88
CA ASP A 56 -6.32 -6.59 -10.67
C ASP A 56 -5.74 -7.10 -11.99
N ARG A 57 -4.50 -7.60 -11.95
CA ARG A 57 -3.84 -8.18 -13.13
C ARG A 57 -4.41 -9.57 -13.48
N ALA A 58 -4.80 -10.34 -12.47
CA ALA A 58 -5.26 -11.72 -12.59
C ALA A 58 -6.79 -11.82 -12.58
N SER A 59 -7.31 -12.78 -13.34
CA SER A 59 -8.73 -13.14 -13.32
C SER A 59 -9.04 -14.01 -12.09
N GLN A 60 -8.93 -13.46 -10.89
CA GLN A 60 -9.41 -14.16 -9.70
C GLN A 60 -10.93 -14.22 -9.75
N ARG A 61 -11.46 -15.46 -9.78
CA ARG A 61 -12.89 -15.78 -9.90
C ARG A 61 -13.73 -14.86 -9.00
N HIS A 62 -14.64 -14.11 -9.65
CA HIS A 62 -15.72 -13.18 -9.23
C HIS A 62 -16.55 -13.52 -7.97
N LYS A 63 -15.93 -14.07 -6.92
CA LYS A 63 -16.63 -14.65 -5.77
C LYS A 63 -17.42 -13.61 -4.97
N PHE A 64 -16.89 -12.39 -4.83
CA PHE A 64 -17.64 -11.29 -4.22
C PHE A 64 -18.28 -10.36 -5.25
N ASP A 65 -17.75 -10.28 -6.48
CA ASP A 65 -18.38 -9.52 -7.57
C ASP A 65 -19.82 -9.97 -7.80
N ASN A 66 -20.11 -11.28 -7.76
CA ASN A 66 -21.48 -11.78 -7.87
C ASN A 66 -22.37 -11.33 -6.71
N LYS A 67 -21.81 -11.17 -5.50
CA LYS A 67 -22.54 -10.65 -4.33
C LYS A 67 -22.68 -9.12 -4.35
N LEU A 68 -21.87 -8.45 -5.17
CA LEU A 68 -21.97 -7.01 -5.42
C LEU A 68 -23.04 -6.69 -6.46
N LYS A 69 -23.53 -7.66 -7.24
CA LYS A 69 -24.65 -7.46 -8.18
C LYS A 69 -25.96 -7.10 -7.47
N ASP A 70 -26.11 -7.55 -6.23
CA ASP A 70 -27.28 -7.25 -5.39
C ASP A 70 -27.07 -5.95 -4.58
N SER A 71 -25.94 -5.25 -4.77
CA SER A 71 -25.70 -3.93 -4.17
C SER A 71 -26.22 -2.85 -5.10
N SER A 72 -26.73 -1.77 -4.51
CA SER A 72 -27.08 -0.53 -5.19
C SER A 72 -25.85 0.22 -5.74
N THR A 73 -24.67 -0.02 -5.16
CA THR A 73 -23.42 0.63 -5.56
C THR A 73 -22.90 0.04 -6.86
N LEU A 74 -22.68 0.88 -7.87
CA LEU A 74 -22.12 0.45 -9.15
C LEU A 74 -20.72 -0.15 -8.94
N CYS A 75 -20.49 -1.35 -9.48
CA CYS A 75 -19.21 -2.04 -9.36
C CYS A 75 -18.65 -2.34 -10.75
N LYS A 76 -17.40 -1.91 -11.01
CA LYS A 76 -16.65 -2.22 -12.22
C LYS A 76 -15.31 -2.84 -11.86
N ARG A 77 -14.85 -3.79 -12.68
CA ARG A 77 -13.52 -4.39 -12.55
C ARG A 77 -12.72 -4.15 -13.83
N ILE A 78 -11.52 -3.60 -13.70
CA ILE A 78 -10.58 -3.42 -14.80
C ILE A 78 -9.45 -4.43 -14.60
N ARG A 79 -9.20 -5.22 -15.65
CA ARG A 79 -8.03 -6.09 -15.72
C ARG A 79 -6.88 -5.31 -16.33
N ALA A 80 -5.94 -4.89 -15.51
CA ALA A 80 -4.77 -4.13 -15.94
C ALA A 80 -3.57 -4.44 -15.04
N ASP A 81 -2.37 -4.27 -15.58
CA ASP A 81 -1.20 -4.07 -14.75
C ASP A 81 -1.25 -2.63 -14.18
N ILE A 82 -0.88 -2.45 -12.92
CA ILE A 82 -0.90 -1.13 -12.27
C ILE A 82 0.12 -0.20 -12.93
N SER A 83 1.21 -0.75 -13.48
CA SER A 83 2.23 0.03 -14.20
C SER A 83 1.71 0.71 -15.47
N ASP A 84 0.64 0.19 -16.06
CA ASP A 84 0.01 0.75 -17.28
C ASP A 84 -1.27 1.55 -16.97
N LEU A 85 -1.66 1.66 -15.70
CA LEU A 85 -2.93 2.28 -15.31
C LEU A 85 -2.81 3.80 -15.23
N CYS A 86 -3.63 4.49 -16.04
CA CYS A 86 -3.83 5.93 -15.98
C CYS A 86 -5.29 6.25 -15.64
N LEU A 87 -5.57 6.69 -14.42
CA LEU A 87 -6.94 6.90 -13.93
C LEU A 87 -7.70 7.94 -14.76
N GLU A 88 -7.03 8.98 -15.25
CA GLU A 88 -7.61 10.04 -16.06
C GLU A 88 -8.25 9.57 -17.37
N PHE A 89 -7.75 8.47 -17.95
CA PHE A 89 -8.29 7.91 -19.19
C PHE A 89 -9.46 6.97 -18.96
N ILE A 90 -9.97 6.87 -17.72
CA ILE A 90 -11.15 6.07 -17.37
C ILE A 90 -12.38 7.00 -17.34
N PRO A 91 -13.23 7.03 -18.39
CA PRO A 91 -14.21 8.11 -18.55
C PRO A 91 -15.28 8.18 -17.46
N ILE A 92 -15.61 7.02 -16.86
CA ILE A 92 -16.63 6.96 -15.80
C ILE A 92 -16.18 7.69 -14.52
N LEU A 93 -14.88 7.84 -14.28
CA LEU A 93 -14.38 8.51 -13.08
C LEU A 93 -14.76 9.99 -13.06
N HIS A 94 -14.86 10.63 -14.23
CA HIS A 94 -15.21 12.05 -14.36
C HIS A 94 -16.66 12.38 -13.96
N GLN A 95 -17.49 11.38 -13.73
CA GLN A 95 -18.86 11.55 -13.21
C GLN A 95 -18.90 11.77 -11.70
N TYR A 96 -17.77 11.59 -11.02
CA TYR A 96 -17.66 11.65 -9.57
C TYR A 96 -16.75 12.79 -9.14
N LYS A 97 -16.90 13.24 -7.90
CA LYS A 97 -16.08 14.34 -7.36
C LYS A 97 -14.75 13.89 -6.80
N ARG A 98 -14.66 12.65 -6.32
CA ARG A 98 -13.42 12.20 -5.72
C ARG A 98 -13.14 10.71 -5.81
N ILE A 99 -11.87 10.40 -5.58
CA ILE A 99 -11.30 9.06 -5.55
C ILE A 99 -10.75 8.81 -4.14
N VAL A 100 -11.10 7.65 -3.59
CA VAL A 100 -10.47 7.06 -2.42
C VAL A 100 -9.85 5.74 -2.84
N SER A 101 -8.53 5.67 -2.75
CA SER A 101 -7.74 4.51 -3.16
C SER A 101 -7.44 3.63 -1.96
N LEU A 102 -7.80 2.36 -2.05
CA LEU A 102 -7.56 1.37 -1.02
C LEU A 102 -6.76 0.20 -1.58
N GLY A 103 -6.00 -0.47 -0.72
CA GLY A 103 -5.25 -1.65 -1.12
C GLY A 103 -4.75 -2.45 0.07
N LYS A 104 -4.75 -3.77 -0.09
CA LYS A 104 -4.08 -4.68 0.85
C LYS A 104 -3.28 -5.72 0.10
N HIS A 105 -2.11 -6.03 0.65
CA HIS A 105 -1.19 -7.00 0.07
C HIS A 105 -0.77 -6.72 -1.38
N LEU A 106 -0.59 -5.44 -1.72
CA LEU A 106 0.15 -5.07 -2.92
C LEU A 106 1.61 -5.49 -2.72
N CYS A 107 2.08 -6.44 -3.54
CA CYS A 107 3.40 -7.02 -3.38
C CYS A 107 4.46 -6.25 -4.17
N GLY A 108 5.61 -5.99 -3.52
CA GLY A 108 6.77 -5.37 -4.16
C GLY A 108 6.46 -3.98 -4.71
N SER A 109 6.79 -3.75 -5.98
CA SER A 109 6.60 -2.48 -6.70
C SER A 109 5.15 -2.01 -6.78
N ALA A 110 4.18 -2.92 -6.62
CA ALA A 110 2.77 -2.63 -6.86
C ALA A 110 2.22 -1.51 -5.96
N THR A 111 2.68 -1.42 -4.70
CA THR A 111 2.29 -0.32 -3.80
C THR A 111 2.76 1.02 -4.37
N ASP A 112 4.04 1.12 -4.72
CA ASP A 112 4.64 2.35 -5.20
C ASP A 112 4.11 2.77 -6.58
N LEU A 113 3.79 1.81 -7.45
CA LEU A 113 3.09 2.06 -8.71
C LEU A 113 1.67 2.58 -8.47
N ALA A 114 0.94 2.03 -7.49
CA ALA A 114 -0.40 2.50 -7.15
C ALA A 114 -0.36 3.91 -6.53
N LEU A 115 0.60 4.21 -5.66
CA LEU A 115 0.78 5.57 -5.11
C LEU A 115 1.07 6.60 -6.21
N ARG A 116 1.97 6.28 -7.17
CA ARG A 116 2.22 7.12 -8.35
C ARG A 116 0.97 7.32 -9.20
N CYS A 117 0.25 6.23 -9.51
CA CYS A 117 -0.98 6.28 -10.29
C CYS A 117 -2.01 7.25 -9.68
N VAL A 118 -2.15 7.23 -8.35
CA VAL A 118 -3.08 8.09 -7.61
C VAL A 118 -2.59 9.54 -7.55
N VAL A 119 -1.30 9.77 -7.30
CA VAL A 119 -0.71 11.11 -7.29
C VAL A 119 -0.82 11.79 -8.66
N ASN A 120 -0.47 11.09 -9.75
CA ASN A 120 -0.55 11.61 -11.11
C ASN A 120 -2.00 12.00 -11.50
N CYS A 121 -3.00 11.31 -10.91
CA CYS A 121 -4.40 11.66 -11.07
C CYS A 121 -4.74 13.07 -10.56
N ASN A 122 -3.89 13.71 -9.75
CA ASN A 122 -4.05 15.08 -9.28
C ASN A 122 -3.15 16.11 -10.00
N GLU A 123 -2.13 15.68 -10.76
CA GLU A 123 -1.10 16.59 -11.32
C GLU A 123 -1.49 17.27 -12.65
N VAL A 124 -2.38 16.68 -13.46
CA VAL A 124 -2.84 17.33 -14.71
C VAL A 124 -3.81 18.49 -14.42
N GLU A 125 -3.58 19.58 -15.15
CA GLU A 125 -4.18 20.93 -15.04
C GLU A 125 -5.72 21.02 -15.22
N GLU A 126 -6.21 22.24 -14.96
CA GLU A 126 -7.57 22.74 -14.78
C GLU A 126 -8.70 22.10 -15.60
N GLY A 127 -9.84 21.88 -14.94
CA GLY A 127 -11.09 21.38 -15.55
C GLY A 127 -11.53 19.99 -15.12
N ARG A 128 -10.78 19.33 -14.23
CA ARG A 128 -11.13 17.99 -13.72
C ARG A 128 -12.34 18.03 -12.78
N SER A 129 -13.26 17.09 -13.00
CA SER A 129 -14.40 16.83 -12.13
C SER A 129 -14.04 16.02 -10.89
N VAL A 130 -12.97 15.20 -10.97
CA VAL A 130 -12.59 14.21 -9.94
C VAL A 130 -11.20 14.45 -9.36
N THR A 131 -11.06 14.33 -8.04
CA THR A 131 -9.78 14.46 -7.32
C THR A 131 -9.46 13.24 -6.47
N ALA A 132 -8.19 12.83 -6.40
CA ALA A 132 -7.75 11.78 -5.49
C ALA A 132 -7.55 12.32 -4.07
N ASP A 133 -8.58 12.19 -3.25
CA ASP A 133 -8.68 12.83 -1.93
C ASP A 133 -8.22 11.93 -0.78
N GLY A 134 -8.26 10.62 -0.97
CA GLY A 134 -7.95 9.65 0.08
C GLY A 134 -7.12 8.47 -0.39
N ILE A 135 -6.16 8.05 0.43
CA ILE A 135 -5.38 6.83 0.24
C ILE A 135 -5.37 6.04 1.55
N LEU A 136 -5.70 4.75 1.49
CA LEU A 136 -5.56 3.82 2.60
C LEU A 136 -4.95 2.50 2.09
N MET A 137 -3.63 2.35 2.22
CA MET A 137 -2.92 1.17 1.72
C MET A 137 -2.17 0.44 2.83
N ALA A 138 -2.45 -0.85 3.03
CA ALA A 138 -1.64 -1.70 3.88
C ALA A 138 -0.28 -1.95 3.21
N LEU A 139 0.80 -1.67 3.94
CA LEU A 139 2.17 -1.73 3.44
C LEU A 139 2.77 -3.08 3.83
N CYS A 140 3.28 -3.82 2.86
CA CYS A 140 3.84 -5.14 3.09
C CYS A 140 4.83 -5.55 2.01
N CYS A 141 5.48 -6.70 2.18
CA CYS A 141 6.34 -7.32 1.16
C CYS A 141 7.48 -6.41 0.71
N HIS A 142 8.04 -5.62 1.63
CA HIS A 142 9.15 -4.70 1.37
C HIS A 142 10.37 -5.38 0.76
N HIS A 143 10.59 -6.65 1.10
CA HIS A 143 11.65 -7.50 0.52
C HIS A 143 11.52 -7.76 -0.99
N ARG A 144 10.40 -7.36 -1.61
CA ARG A 144 10.17 -7.43 -3.06
C ARG A 144 10.14 -6.06 -3.71
N CYS A 145 10.36 -4.98 -2.96
CA CYS A 145 10.44 -3.65 -3.53
C CYS A 145 11.74 -3.54 -4.34
N ASP A 146 11.66 -2.83 -5.46
CA ASP A 146 12.78 -2.47 -6.30
C ASP A 146 13.03 -0.96 -6.23
N TRP A 147 14.28 -0.57 -6.38
CA TRP A 147 14.69 0.83 -6.33
C TRP A 147 13.98 1.68 -7.39
N ASN A 148 13.87 1.19 -8.62
CA ASN A 148 13.34 1.96 -9.75
C ASN A 148 11.91 2.43 -9.50
N SER A 149 11.07 1.55 -8.97
CA SER A 149 9.66 1.82 -8.74
C SER A 149 9.38 2.52 -7.42
N TYR A 150 10.30 2.44 -6.45
CA TYR A 150 10.11 2.98 -5.11
C TYR A 150 9.85 4.49 -5.13
N THR A 151 8.82 4.93 -4.40
CA THR A 151 8.39 6.33 -4.39
C THR A 151 9.23 7.22 -3.47
N GLY A 152 9.79 6.67 -2.39
CA GLY A 152 10.55 7.43 -1.39
C GLY A 152 12.03 7.65 -1.71
N LYS A 153 12.44 7.61 -2.98
CA LYS A 153 13.85 7.72 -3.40
C LYS A 153 14.51 9.01 -2.93
N ASP A 154 13.83 10.15 -3.11
CA ASP A 154 14.38 11.46 -2.76
C ASP A 154 14.67 11.56 -1.26
N PHE A 155 13.77 11.02 -0.43
CA PHE A 155 13.99 10.89 1.01
C PHE A 155 15.22 10.04 1.31
N MET A 156 15.34 8.86 0.71
CA MET A 156 16.46 7.95 0.97
C MET A 156 17.81 8.57 0.55
N LEU A 157 17.87 9.16 -0.64
CA LEU A 157 19.05 9.86 -1.13
C LEU A 157 19.42 11.04 -0.22
N ALA A 158 18.43 11.81 0.27
CA ALA A 158 18.66 12.90 1.20
C ALA A 158 19.19 12.44 2.58
N GLN A 159 18.91 11.19 2.98
CA GLN A 159 19.49 10.56 4.17
C GLN A 159 20.82 9.84 3.90
N GLY A 160 21.34 9.91 2.67
CA GLY A 160 22.62 9.31 2.27
C GLY A 160 22.55 7.84 1.88
N PHE A 161 21.35 7.26 1.72
CA PHE A 161 21.20 5.90 1.22
C PHE A 161 21.31 5.86 -0.31
N THR A 162 22.06 4.88 -0.80
CA THR A 162 22.21 4.58 -2.23
C THR A 162 21.23 3.48 -2.68
N ALA A 163 21.20 3.20 -3.98
CA ALA A 163 20.45 2.06 -4.51
C ALA A 163 20.98 0.71 -3.97
N ASP A 164 22.29 0.59 -3.77
CA ASP A 164 22.90 -0.61 -3.19
C ASP A 164 22.49 -0.78 -1.72
N ASP A 165 22.45 0.32 -0.95
CA ASP A 165 21.95 0.29 0.43
C ASP A 165 20.47 -0.13 0.47
N PHE A 166 19.66 0.39 -0.45
CA PHE A 166 18.25 0.01 -0.59
C PHE A 166 18.10 -1.50 -0.78
N ASP A 167 18.88 -2.12 -1.67
CA ASP A 167 18.79 -3.56 -1.94
C ASP A 167 19.13 -4.39 -0.71
N VAL A 168 20.17 -4.00 0.04
CA VAL A 168 20.52 -4.63 1.33
C VAL A 168 19.38 -4.46 2.34
N MET A 169 18.88 -3.24 2.50
CA MET A 169 17.80 -2.93 3.44
C MET A 169 16.50 -3.65 3.10
N SER A 170 16.17 -3.78 1.82
CA SER A 170 15.04 -4.57 1.30
C SER A 170 15.16 -6.02 1.76
N GLY A 171 16.34 -6.63 1.60
CA GLY A 171 16.62 -7.98 2.12
C GLY A 171 16.44 -8.08 3.64
N ILE A 172 16.94 -7.10 4.39
CA ILE A 172 16.82 -7.02 5.86
C ILE A 172 15.35 -6.96 6.31
N THR A 173 14.44 -6.37 5.54
CA THR A 173 13.02 -6.30 5.92
C THR A 173 12.39 -7.68 6.13
N SER A 174 12.91 -8.72 5.46
CA SER A 174 12.43 -10.10 5.61
C SER A 174 12.61 -10.63 7.03
N TRP A 175 13.59 -10.13 7.78
CA TRP A 175 13.90 -10.55 9.15
C TRP A 175 12.77 -10.24 10.13
N ALA A 176 11.89 -9.29 9.82
CA ALA A 176 10.70 -9.01 10.63
C ALA A 176 9.58 -10.06 10.46
N THR A 177 9.66 -10.89 9.42
CA THR A 177 8.56 -11.78 8.98
C THR A 177 8.95 -13.25 8.85
N CYS A 178 10.23 -13.54 8.59
CA CYS A 178 10.73 -14.90 8.58
C CYS A 178 10.89 -15.36 10.03
N GLY A 179 10.35 -16.54 10.36
CA GLY A 179 10.61 -17.19 11.64
C GLY A 179 12.11 -17.53 11.81
N PRO A 180 12.50 -18.04 13.00
CA PRO A 180 13.89 -18.30 13.36
C PRO A 180 14.71 -18.90 12.21
N ALA A 181 15.89 -18.35 11.97
CA ALA A 181 16.75 -18.65 10.81
C ALA A 181 17.27 -20.11 10.74
N TYR A 182 16.89 -20.95 11.70
CA TYR A 182 17.26 -22.35 11.84
C TYR A 182 16.93 -23.26 10.64
N SER A 183 16.12 -22.82 9.67
CA SER A 183 15.64 -23.69 8.58
C SER A 183 16.38 -23.56 7.24
N ARG A 184 17.31 -22.61 7.06
CA ARG A 184 18.02 -22.44 5.77
C ARG A 184 19.53 -22.65 5.80
N GLU A 185 20.17 -22.57 6.96
CA GLU A 185 21.63 -22.81 7.05
C GLU A 185 22.00 -24.30 7.14
N MET A 186 21.03 -25.20 7.34
CA MET A 186 21.26 -26.66 7.40
C MET A 186 21.13 -27.40 6.06
N SER A 187 21.02 -26.70 4.93
CA SER A 187 20.99 -27.33 3.58
C SER A 187 22.20 -26.89 2.74
N ILE A 188 23.40 -27.10 3.28
CA ILE A 188 24.59 -27.26 2.44
C ILE A 188 24.71 -28.76 2.18
N PRO A 189 24.60 -29.25 0.93
CA PRO A 189 24.88 -30.64 0.61
C PRO A 189 26.31 -30.97 1.06
N GLU A 190 26.49 -32.06 1.81
CA GLU A 190 27.78 -32.59 2.24
C GLU A 190 28.58 -33.15 1.05
N GLU A 191 28.94 -32.32 0.08
CA GLU A 191 29.85 -32.70 -0.99
C GLU A 191 30.63 -31.45 -1.40
N TYR A 192 31.76 -31.19 -0.72
CA TYR A 192 33.05 -30.78 -1.30
C TYR A 192 34.04 -30.42 -0.18
N GLY A 193 35.03 -31.29 0.00
CA GLY A 193 36.40 -31.07 0.48
C GLY A 193 36.73 -29.91 1.44
N SER A 194 37.12 -30.29 2.66
CA SER A 194 38.27 -29.77 3.44
C SER A 194 38.90 -28.43 3.00
N HIS A 195 38.23 -27.31 3.27
CA HIS A 195 38.89 -26.01 3.46
C HIS A 195 38.24 -25.30 4.66
N GLY A 196 39.09 -24.79 5.54
CA GLY A 196 38.79 -24.38 6.92
C GLY A 196 37.42 -23.74 7.14
N HIS A 197 36.67 -24.31 8.10
CA HIS A 197 35.57 -23.62 8.76
C HIS A 197 36.12 -22.32 9.35
N VAL A 198 35.90 -21.20 8.65
CA VAL A 198 35.97 -19.88 9.28
C VAL A 198 34.82 -19.87 10.29
N GLN A 199 35.13 -20.16 11.54
CA GLN A 199 34.23 -19.89 12.65
C GLN A 199 33.93 -18.39 12.63
N ARG A 200 32.81 -17.99 12.03
CA ARG A 200 32.34 -16.61 12.13
C ARG A 200 32.14 -16.35 13.62
N PRO A 201 32.73 -15.29 14.20
CA PRO A 201 32.56 -14.99 15.62
C PRO A 201 31.06 -14.89 15.92
N THR A 202 30.57 -15.72 16.83
CA THR A 202 29.16 -15.78 17.23
C THR A 202 28.66 -14.45 17.78
N HIS A 203 29.55 -13.59 18.28
CA HIS A 203 29.26 -12.23 18.75
C HIS A 203 28.87 -11.22 17.66
N LEU A 204 29.02 -11.55 16.37
CA LEU A 204 28.67 -10.66 15.24
C LEU A 204 27.36 -11.05 14.55
N ILE A 205 26.72 -12.13 14.98
CA ILE A 205 25.45 -12.60 14.41
C ILE A 205 24.32 -12.12 15.33
N PRO A 206 23.43 -11.23 14.86
CA PRO A 206 22.32 -10.77 15.69
C PRO A 206 21.41 -11.95 16.04
N THR A 207 20.93 -11.98 17.28
CA THR A 207 19.90 -12.91 17.75
C THR A 207 18.61 -12.77 16.93
N ASP A 208 17.74 -13.78 16.94
CA ASP A 208 16.47 -13.71 16.20
C ASP A 208 15.61 -12.49 16.61
N ASP A 209 15.63 -12.12 17.89
CA ASP A 209 14.94 -10.92 18.38
C ASP A 209 15.57 -9.62 17.86
N GLU A 210 16.90 -9.52 17.85
CA GLU A 210 17.60 -8.38 17.25
C GLU A 210 17.34 -8.29 15.75
N ARG A 211 17.39 -9.41 15.02
CA ARG A 211 17.05 -9.48 13.59
C ARG A 211 15.65 -8.98 13.34
N LYS A 212 14.69 -9.39 14.18
CA LYS A 212 13.29 -8.93 14.09
C LYS A 212 13.18 -7.43 14.30
N ILE A 213 13.88 -6.87 15.29
CA ILE A 213 13.93 -5.42 15.56
C ILE A 213 14.54 -4.67 14.37
N ILE A 214 15.69 -5.11 13.87
CA ILE A 214 16.39 -4.50 12.72
C ILE A 214 15.51 -4.57 11.46
N GLY A 215 14.89 -5.71 11.19
CA GLY A 215 13.96 -5.88 10.07
C GLY A 215 12.78 -4.91 10.13
N ARG A 216 12.21 -4.67 11.31
CA ARG A 216 11.13 -3.69 11.51
C ARG A 216 11.60 -2.26 11.30
N LYS A 217 12.80 -1.91 11.80
CA LYS A 217 13.39 -0.59 11.57
C LYS A 217 13.61 -0.34 10.08
N SER A 218 14.12 -1.33 9.34
CA SER A 218 14.24 -1.23 7.89
C SER A 218 12.89 -1.00 7.22
N LYS A 219 11.85 -1.78 7.58
CA LYS A 219 10.48 -1.56 7.08
C LYS A 219 9.95 -0.15 7.38
N ALA A 220 10.22 0.37 8.58
CA ALA A 220 9.79 1.71 8.98
C ALA A 220 10.42 2.80 8.09
N ILE A 221 11.69 2.66 7.70
CA ILE A 221 12.36 3.60 6.78
C ILE A 221 11.67 3.60 5.42
N PHE A 222 11.35 2.42 4.87
CA PHE A 222 10.63 2.31 3.60
C PHE A 222 9.24 2.96 3.66
N ASN A 223 8.51 2.72 4.75
CA ASN A 223 7.18 3.29 4.97
C ASN A 223 7.26 4.81 5.11
N TYR A 224 8.26 5.32 5.83
CA TYR A 224 8.46 6.74 6.01
C TYR A 224 8.81 7.44 4.69
N GLY A 225 9.65 6.84 3.83
CA GLY A 225 9.89 7.40 2.50
C GLY A 225 8.63 7.47 1.63
N ARG A 226 7.71 6.50 1.72
CA ARG A 226 6.39 6.57 1.04
C ARG A 226 5.51 7.67 1.62
N GLN A 227 5.55 7.87 2.94
CA GLN A 227 4.87 8.99 3.59
C GLN A 227 5.43 10.33 3.08
N MET A 228 6.75 10.50 3.06
CA MET A 228 7.41 11.72 2.58
C MET A 228 7.05 12.01 1.12
N TYR A 229 7.02 10.98 0.27
CA TYR A 229 6.55 11.10 -1.10
C TYR A 229 5.10 11.63 -1.17
N LEU A 230 4.17 11.06 -0.40
CA LEU A 230 2.79 11.54 -0.43
C LEU A 230 2.66 12.97 0.13
N GLU A 231 3.42 13.31 1.17
CA GLU A 231 3.45 14.65 1.75
C GLU A 231 4.00 15.70 0.77
N SER A 232 5.03 15.36 -0.01
CA SER A 232 5.55 16.24 -1.05
C SER A 232 4.56 16.47 -2.21
N HIS A 233 3.57 15.59 -2.35
CA HIS A 233 2.49 15.70 -3.35
C HIS A 233 1.16 16.18 -2.74
N GLY A 234 1.22 16.93 -1.63
CA GLY A 234 0.07 17.65 -1.10
C GLY A 234 -0.91 16.80 -0.28
N TYR A 235 -0.45 15.67 0.28
CA TYR A 235 -1.24 14.89 1.22
C TYR A 235 -0.78 15.08 2.66
N LYS A 236 -1.73 15.09 3.60
CA LYS A 236 -1.46 14.87 5.02
C LYS A 236 -1.46 13.37 5.29
N CYS A 237 -0.35 12.84 5.79
CA CYS A 237 -0.16 11.40 5.93
C CYS A 237 -0.01 10.96 7.38
N ARG A 238 -0.40 9.71 7.65
CA ARG A 238 -0.18 9.00 8.91
C ARG A 238 0.12 7.54 8.61
N LEU A 239 1.21 7.03 9.16
CA LEU A 239 1.45 5.60 9.26
C LEU A 239 0.71 5.07 10.50
N ILE A 240 -0.12 4.04 10.31
CA ILE A 240 -1.01 3.51 11.34
C ILE A 240 -0.77 2.01 11.47
N GLU A 241 -0.57 1.54 12.70
CA GLU A 241 -0.67 0.12 13.01
C GLU A 241 -2.16 -0.28 13.02
N TYR A 242 -2.65 -0.80 11.90
CA TYR A 242 -4.08 -1.09 11.73
C TYR A 242 -4.49 -2.43 12.34
N VAL A 243 -3.56 -3.31 12.66
CA VAL A 243 -3.83 -4.55 13.40
C VAL A 243 -2.70 -4.85 14.37
N THR A 244 -2.92 -5.77 15.29
CA THR A 244 -1.83 -6.28 16.14
C THR A 244 -0.85 -7.10 15.32
N GLU A 245 0.40 -7.13 15.76
CA GLU A 245 1.45 -7.95 15.14
C GLU A 245 1.09 -9.45 15.12
N GLU A 246 0.40 -9.94 16.16
CA GLU A 246 -0.11 -11.31 16.23
C GLU A 246 -1.08 -11.64 15.08
N THR A 247 -1.87 -10.63 14.67
CA THR A 247 -2.78 -10.74 13.53
C THR A 247 -2.01 -10.77 12.22
N SER A 248 -1.04 -9.88 12.05
CA SER A 248 -0.16 -9.81 10.87
C SER A 248 1.16 -9.13 11.25
N PRO A 249 2.33 -9.68 10.90
CA PRO A 249 3.59 -8.95 11.02
C PRO A 249 3.71 -7.80 9.98
N GLU A 250 2.79 -7.76 9.01
CA GLU A 250 2.58 -6.64 8.09
C GLU A 250 1.34 -5.86 8.55
N ASN A 251 1.51 -5.12 9.66
CA ASN A 251 0.43 -4.46 10.38
C ASN A 251 0.38 -2.94 10.19
N VAL A 252 1.21 -2.37 9.32
CA VAL A 252 1.23 -0.92 9.07
C VAL A 252 0.47 -0.60 7.79
N CYS A 253 -0.36 0.43 7.81
CA CYS A 253 -0.92 1.04 6.62
C CYS A 253 -0.56 2.53 6.56
N VAL A 254 -0.56 3.09 5.35
CA VAL A 254 -0.55 4.54 5.15
C VAL A 254 -1.99 5.02 4.98
N LEU A 255 -2.37 6.01 5.78
CA LEU A 255 -3.57 6.81 5.60
C LEU A 255 -3.12 8.19 5.12
N ALA A 256 -3.55 8.61 3.94
CA ALA A 256 -3.26 9.92 3.38
C ALA A 256 -4.54 10.63 2.95
N GLN A 257 -4.62 11.93 3.23
CA GLN A 257 -5.75 12.78 2.85
C GLN A 257 -5.22 14.03 2.16
N ARG A 258 -5.77 14.37 1.00
CA ARG A 258 -5.33 15.55 0.25
C ARG A 258 -5.53 16.81 1.10
N VAL A 259 -4.52 17.65 1.14
CA VAL A 259 -4.61 18.99 1.74
C VAL A 259 -5.23 19.91 0.69
N ILE A 260 -6.42 20.42 0.97
CA ILE A 260 -7.03 21.45 0.14
C ILE A 260 -6.31 22.77 0.48
N PRO A 261 -5.67 23.45 -0.48
CA PRO A 261 -5.13 24.78 -0.22
C PRO A 261 -6.30 25.66 0.22
N HIS A 262 -6.27 26.16 1.46
CA HIS A 262 -7.22 27.20 1.86
C HIS A 262 -6.99 28.40 0.92
N SER A 263 -8.03 28.81 0.19
CA SER A 263 -8.04 30.08 -0.53
C SER A 263 -7.66 31.16 0.47
N THR A 264 -6.50 31.77 0.28
CA THR A 264 -6.09 32.94 1.05
C THR A 264 -7.17 33.99 0.83
N PRO A 265 -7.81 34.55 1.87
CA PRO A 265 -8.76 35.63 1.66
C PRO A 265 -8.01 36.76 0.95
N GLN A 266 -8.46 37.11 -0.25
CA GLN A 266 -7.98 38.29 -0.95
C GLN A 266 -8.22 39.49 -0.03
N VAL A 267 -7.16 39.99 0.58
CA VAL A 267 -7.18 41.30 1.22
C VAL A 267 -7.19 42.29 0.07
N SER A 268 -8.39 42.76 -0.28
CA SER A 268 -8.56 43.91 -1.16
C SER A 268 -7.89 45.13 -0.52
N LEU A 269 -6.84 45.62 -1.16
CA LEU A 269 -6.25 46.93 -0.91
C LEU A 269 -7.14 48.04 -1.47
#